data_AF-A0A455U9P7-F1
#
_entry.id   AF-A0A455U9P7-F1
#
_cell.length_a   1.000
_cell.length_b   1.000
_cell.length_c   1.000
_cell.angle_alpha   90.00
_cell.angle_beta   90.00
_cell.angle_gamma   90.00
#
_symmetry.space_group_name_H-M   'P 1'
#
loop_
_entity.id
_entity.type
_entity.pdbx_description
1 polymer ?
#
loop_
_entity_poly.entity_id
_entity_poly.type
_entity_poly.pdbx_seq_one_letter_code
_entity_poly.pdbx_strand_id
1 'polypeptide(L)'
;MSYLLPAEFATKMVDAGEAKLHMSTRDALIRAFMAGAILAIAAVFAVTVAVQTGYPIIGAILFPVGFSILYLMGFDLLTGVFVLTPLAWLDKRPGVTINRILKHWGIVFTGNFAGALTVAFLMAIVFTYGFSTEPSEVGRVIGEVGEGRTVGYKEYGAGGMATIFIRGILCNWMVSLGVVGAMISTTVSGKVIAMWMPIMLFFGMGFEHSVVNMFLFPSGLMMGVIFR
;
A
#
# COMPACT_ATOMS: atom_id res chain seq x y z
N MET A 1 -17.75 25.50 -0.31
CA MET A 1 -17.43 24.69 0.90
C MET A 1 -16.18 23.87 0.63
N SER A 2 -15.27 23.77 1.60
CA SER A 2 -13.98 23.06 1.48
C SER A 2 -14.03 21.59 1.95
N TYR A 3 -15.16 21.16 2.51
CA TYR A 3 -15.42 19.79 2.96
C TYR A 3 -16.86 19.36 2.59
N LEU A 4 -17.07 18.04 2.50
CA LEU A 4 -18.36 17.41 2.19
C LEU A 4 -18.94 16.73 3.43
N LEU A 5 -20.27 16.69 3.51
CA LEU A 5 -20.98 15.94 4.57
C LEU A 5 -20.94 14.43 4.30
N PRO A 6 -21.07 13.58 5.35
CA PRO A 6 -21.10 12.11 5.19
C PRO A 6 -22.04 11.58 4.12
N ALA A 7 -23.25 12.13 4.03
CA ALA A 7 -24.23 11.74 3.03
C ALA A 7 -23.76 12.03 1.59
N GLU A 8 -22.96 13.09 1.39
CA GLU A 8 -22.52 13.53 0.06
C GLU A 8 -21.31 12.74 -0.44
N PHE A 9 -20.36 12.40 0.45
CA PHE A 9 -19.19 11.62 0.04
C PHE A 9 -19.45 10.11 -0.01
N ALA A 10 -20.48 9.60 0.68
CA ALA A 10 -20.89 8.20 0.59
C ALA A 10 -21.24 7.80 -0.86
N THR A 11 -22.03 8.62 -1.56
CA THR A 11 -22.34 8.40 -2.98
C THR A 11 -21.09 8.42 -3.85
N LYS A 12 -20.16 9.37 -3.59
CA LYS A 12 -18.88 9.43 -4.31
C LYS A 12 -18.03 8.16 -4.12
N MET A 13 -18.05 7.55 -2.94
CA MET A 13 -17.34 6.29 -2.69
C MET A 13 -17.92 5.15 -3.54
N VAL A 14 -19.24 5.06 -3.61
CA VAL A 14 -19.96 4.08 -4.42
C VAL A 14 -19.66 4.29 -5.91
N ASP A 15 -19.81 5.53 -6.41
CA ASP A 15 -19.54 5.88 -7.81
C ASP A 15 -18.09 5.60 -8.19
N ALA A 16 -17.14 5.89 -7.30
CA ALA A 16 -15.74 5.56 -7.51
C ALA A 16 -15.54 4.05 -7.62
N GLY A 17 -16.15 3.26 -6.74
CA GLY A 17 -16.11 1.80 -6.79
C GLY A 17 -16.65 1.22 -8.09
N GLU A 18 -17.79 1.73 -8.56
CA GLU A 18 -18.39 1.36 -9.83
C GLU A 18 -17.46 1.70 -11.01
N ALA A 19 -16.92 2.92 -11.05
CA ALA A 19 -16.02 3.35 -12.11
C ALA A 19 -14.76 2.48 -12.23
N LYS A 20 -14.20 2.01 -11.11
CA LYS A 20 -13.06 1.08 -11.13
C LYS A 20 -13.42 -0.27 -11.77
N LEU A 21 -14.62 -0.79 -11.51
CA LEU A 21 -15.07 -2.07 -12.07
C LEU A 21 -15.38 -1.98 -13.57
N HIS A 22 -15.74 -0.80 -14.08
CA HIS A 22 -15.97 -0.52 -15.51
C HIS A 22 -14.72 -0.15 -16.30
N MET A 23 -13.57 -0.05 -15.64
CA MET A 23 -12.29 0.19 -16.28
C MET A 23 -11.84 -0.98 -17.16
N SER A 24 -11.17 -0.67 -18.27
CA SER A 24 -10.51 -1.69 -19.08
C SER A 24 -9.42 -2.41 -18.28
N THR A 25 -9.21 -3.70 -18.55
CA THR A 25 -8.15 -4.48 -17.85
C THR A 25 -6.76 -3.88 -18.06
N ARG A 26 -6.50 -3.30 -19.24
CA ARG A 26 -5.22 -2.63 -19.55
C ARG A 26 -4.99 -1.43 -18.64
N ASP A 27 -5.98 -0.54 -18.54
CA ASP A 27 -5.83 0.68 -17.73
C ASP A 27 -5.74 0.34 -16.25
N ALA A 28 -6.55 -0.61 -15.78
CA ALA A 28 -6.49 -1.10 -14.41
C ALA A 28 -5.10 -1.67 -14.07
N LEU A 29 -4.50 -2.45 -14.98
CA LEU A 29 -3.18 -3.02 -14.77
C LEU A 29 -2.08 -1.94 -14.74
N ILE A 30 -2.11 -0.97 -15.66
CA ILE A 30 -1.11 0.12 -15.70
C ILE A 30 -1.20 0.96 -14.42
N ARG A 31 -2.41 1.35 -14.01
CA ARG A 31 -2.64 2.11 -12.78
C ARG A 31 -2.23 1.33 -11.55
N ALA A 32 -2.49 0.03 -11.52
CA ALA A 32 -2.07 -0.84 -10.44
C ALA A 32 -0.54 -1.01 -10.38
N PHE A 33 0.12 -1.16 -11.53
CA PHE A 33 1.59 -1.20 -11.60
C PHE A 33 2.20 0.05 -10.99
N MET A 34 1.72 1.22 -11.41
CA MET A 34 2.21 2.51 -10.91
C MET A 34 1.94 2.69 -9.41
N ALA A 35 0.78 2.26 -8.90
CA ALA A 35 0.48 2.31 -7.47
C ALA A 35 1.49 1.47 -6.65
N GLY A 36 1.76 0.23 -7.08
CA GLY A 36 2.72 -0.64 -6.41
C GLY A 36 4.14 -0.08 -6.43
N ALA A 37 4.59 0.43 -7.58
CA ALA A 37 5.92 1.02 -7.73
C ALA A 37 6.11 2.27 -6.86
N ILE A 38 5.17 3.22 -6.89
CA ILE A 38 5.26 4.45 -6.10
C ILE A 38 5.24 4.17 -4.60
N LEU A 39 4.40 3.22 -4.16
CA LEU A 39 4.34 2.86 -2.74
C LEU A 39 5.62 2.16 -2.27
N ALA A 40 6.23 1.32 -3.12
CA ALA A 40 7.52 0.69 -2.84
C ALA A 40 8.65 1.72 -2.71
N ILE A 41 8.70 2.73 -3.60
CA ILE A 41 9.67 3.84 -3.50
C ILE A 41 9.45 4.63 -2.21
N ALA A 42 8.20 4.87 -1.82
CA ALA A 42 7.90 5.55 -0.56
C ALA A 42 8.33 4.74 0.68
N ALA A 43 8.24 3.40 0.62
CA ALA A 43 8.76 2.53 1.68
C ALA A 43 10.29 2.66 1.79
N VAL A 44 11.00 2.64 0.66
CA VAL A 44 12.46 2.88 0.61
C VAL A 44 12.81 4.23 1.20
N PHE A 45 12.09 5.28 0.80
CA PHE A 45 12.30 6.63 1.30
C PHE A 45 12.11 6.72 2.82
N ALA A 46 11.01 6.15 3.34
CA ALA A 46 10.73 6.14 4.77
C ALA A 46 11.81 5.40 5.57
N VAL A 47 12.28 4.24 5.09
CA VAL A 47 13.37 3.50 5.73
C VAL A 47 14.70 4.27 5.64
N THR A 48 14.99 4.89 4.50
CA THR A 48 16.19 5.72 4.31
C THR A 48 16.23 6.86 5.33
N VAL A 49 15.11 7.57 5.50
CA VAL A 49 15.00 8.64 6.50
C VAL A 49 15.16 8.10 7.91
N ALA A 50 14.54 6.96 8.24
CA ALA A 50 14.67 6.35 9.55
C ALA A 50 16.12 5.99 9.87
N VAL A 51 16.86 5.42 8.90
CA VAL A 51 18.29 5.10 9.04
C VAL A 51 19.13 6.36 9.18
N GLN A 52 18.95 7.35 8.30
CA GLN A 52 19.73 8.59 8.32
C GLN A 52 19.54 9.42 9.58
N THR A 53 18.34 9.42 10.14
CA THR A 53 18.01 10.22 11.34
C THR A 53 18.19 9.45 12.64
N GLY A 54 18.19 8.11 12.59
CA GLY A 54 18.10 7.25 13.77
C GLY A 54 16.72 7.23 14.44
N TYR A 55 15.71 7.90 13.86
CA TYR A 55 14.37 8.03 14.43
C TYR A 55 13.30 7.44 13.49
N PRO A 56 12.84 6.19 13.71
CA PRO A 56 11.84 5.53 12.86
C PRO A 56 10.54 6.33 12.67
N ILE A 57 10.16 7.13 13.69
CA ILE A 57 8.97 7.98 13.63
C ILE A 57 9.04 9.02 12.51
N ILE A 58 10.23 9.52 12.15
CA ILE A 58 10.38 10.49 11.05
C ILE A 58 10.11 9.80 9.71
N GLY A 59 10.58 8.56 9.54
CA GLY A 59 10.21 7.73 8.40
C GLY A 59 8.70 7.50 8.32
N ALA A 60 8.05 7.22 9.45
CA ALA A 60 6.59 7.05 9.51
C ALA A 60 5.81 8.32 9.18
N ILE A 61 6.29 9.49 9.62
CA ILE A 61 5.72 10.79 9.27
C ILE A 61 5.80 11.02 7.76
N LEU A 62 6.86 10.59 7.08
CA LEU A 62 7.09 10.88 5.67
C LEU A 62 6.59 9.79 4.70
N PHE A 63 6.33 8.57 5.17
CA PHE A 63 5.75 7.49 4.37
C PHE A 63 4.45 7.87 3.60
N PRO A 64 3.51 8.68 4.16
CA PRO A 64 2.28 9.07 3.47
C PRO A 64 2.46 9.85 2.16
N VAL A 65 3.66 10.37 1.87
CA VAL A 65 3.98 10.99 0.59
C VAL A 65 3.65 10.06 -0.58
N GLY A 66 4.02 8.77 -0.49
CA GLY A 66 3.74 7.79 -1.53
C GLY A 66 2.25 7.57 -1.78
N PHE A 67 1.49 7.42 -0.70
CA PHE A 67 0.04 7.24 -0.76
C PHE A 67 -0.66 8.49 -1.33
N SER A 68 -0.19 9.68 -0.96
CA SER A 68 -0.73 10.93 -1.49
C SER A 68 -0.50 11.06 -2.99
N ILE A 69 0.71 10.74 -3.47
CA ILE A 69 1.03 10.78 -4.90
C ILE A 69 0.15 9.79 -5.67
N LEU A 70 0.10 8.53 -5.26
CA LEU A 70 -0.66 7.52 -6.00
C LEU A 70 -2.15 7.85 -6.04
N TYR A 71 -2.72 8.38 -4.95
CA TYR A 71 -4.14 8.75 -4.92
C TYR A 71 -4.42 9.95 -5.82
N LEU A 72 -3.59 11.01 -5.75
CA LEU A 72 -3.78 12.21 -6.57
C LEU A 72 -3.57 11.95 -8.06
N MET A 73 -2.69 11.02 -8.43
CA MET A 73 -2.50 10.55 -9.81
C MET A 73 -3.58 9.54 -10.25
N GLY A 74 -4.47 9.15 -9.33
CA GLY A 74 -5.58 8.24 -9.59
C GLY A 74 -5.15 6.78 -9.77
N PHE A 75 -3.97 6.39 -9.33
CA PHE A 75 -3.52 5.00 -9.42
C PHE A 75 -4.33 4.07 -8.51
N ASP A 76 -4.34 2.79 -8.86
CA ASP A 76 -5.21 1.79 -8.24
C ASP A 76 -4.44 0.92 -7.27
N LEU A 77 -4.61 1.18 -5.98
CA LEU A 77 -4.04 0.38 -4.91
C LEU A 77 -5.06 -0.68 -4.46
N LEU A 78 -4.61 -1.93 -4.33
CA LEU A 78 -5.44 -3.07 -3.95
C LEU A 78 -6.21 -2.82 -2.65
N THR A 79 -5.53 -2.33 -1.62
CA THR A 79 -6.11 -2.02 -0.31
C THR A 79 -7.16 -0.91 -0.37
N GLY A 80 -7.03 0.03 -1.32
CA GLY A 80 -8.05 1.05 -1.56
C GLY A 80 -9.28 0.51 -2.30
N VAL A 81 -9.10 -0.40 -3.27
CA VAL A 81 -10.26 -0.99 -3.98
C VAL A 81 -11.04 -1.99 -3.13
N PHE A 82 -10.43 -2.53 -2.06
CA PHE A 82 -11.11 -3.36 -1.06
C PHE A 82 -12.25 -2.64 -0.33
N VAL A 83 -12.18 -1.33 -0.15
CA VAL A 83 -13.30 -0.56 0.42
C VAL A 83 -14.27 -0.09 -0.67
N LEU A 84 -13.77 0.39 -1.81
CA LEU A 84 -14.64 1.04 -2.81
C LEU A 84 -15.52 0.05 -3.58
N THR A 85 -14.96 -1.06 -4.05
CA THR A 85 -15.69 -1.97 -4.94
C THR A 85 -16.80 -2.77 -4.26
N PRO A 86 -16.69 -3.21 -2.98
CA PRO A 86 -17.82 -3.80 -2.27
C PRO A 86 -18.95 -2.81 -2.00
N LEU A 87 -18.66 -1.53 -1.81
CA LEU A 87 -19.70 -0.51 -1.63
C LEU A 87 -20.58 -0.37 -2.87
N ALA A 88 -19.98 -0.40 -4.06
CA ALA A 88 -20.72 -0.42 -5.33
C ALA A 88 -21.64 -1.65 -5.46
N TRP A 89 -21.22 -2.79 -4.90
CA TRP A 89 -22.04 -4.00 -4.87
C TRP A 89 -23.17 -3.93 -3.84
N LEU A 90 -22.90 -3.40 -2.64
CA LEU A 90 -23.90 -3.21 -1.59
C LEU A 90 -24.99 -2.21 -2.01
N ASP A 91 -24.62 -1.18 -2.78
CA ASP A 91 -25.55 -0.23 -3.40
C ASP A 91 -26.29 -0.81 -4.62
N LYS A 92 -26.01 -2.07 -4.99
CA LYS A 92 -26.62 -2.80 -6.11
C LYS A 92 -26.44 -2.11 -7.47
N ARG A 93 -25.26 -1.53 -7.71
CA ARG A 93 -24.97 -0.87 -8.98
C ARG A 93 -25.11 -1.83 -10.18
N PRO A 94 -25.72 -1.40 -11.30
CA PRO A 94 -25.94 -2.26 -12.45
C PRO A 94 -24.64 -2.87 -12.99
N GLY A 95 -24.63 -4.20 -13.18
CA GLY A 95 -23.46 -4.90 -13.71
C GLY A 95 -22.31 -5.09 -12.71
N VAL A 96 -22.47 -4.70 -11.45
CA VAL A 96 -21.52 -5.02 -10.38
C VAL A 96 -21.86 -6.38 -9.77
N THR A 97 -20.94 -7.34 -9.91
CA THR A 97 -21.07 -8.69 -9.35
C THR A 97 -19.85 -9.07 -8.53
N ILE A 98 -20.00 -10.00 -7.58
CA ILE A 98 -18.88 -10.51 -6.77
C ILE A 98 -17.76 -11.05 -7.68
N ASN A 99 -18.10 -11.79 -8.74
CA ASN A 99 -17.11 -12.30 -9.69
C ASN A 99 -16.32 -11.18 -10.38
N ARG A 100 -16.98 -10.07 -10.71
CA ARG A 100 -16.32 -8.90 -11.30
C ARG A 100 -15.39 -8.22 -10.31
N ILE A 101 -15.80 -8.12 -9.04
CA ILE A 101 -14.98 -7.59 -7.95
C ILE A 101 -13.72 -8.44 -7.77
N LEU A 102 -13.88 -9.76 -7.62
CA LEU A 102 -12.75 -10.68 -7.43
C LEU A 102 -11.79 -10.65 -8.63
N LYS A 103 -12.30 -10.61 -9.87
CA LYS A 103 -11.48 -10.45 -11.07
C LYS A 103 -10.70 -9.14 -11.05
N HIS A 104 -11.36 -8.03 -10.71
CA HIS A 104 -10.71 -6.73 -10.62
C HIS A 104 -9.62 -6.70 -9.53
N TRP A 105 -9.89 -7.27 -8.36
CA TRP A 105 -8.90 -7.43 -7.29
C TRP A 105 -7.70 -8.25 -7.74
N GLY A 106 -7.91 -9.35 -8.46
CA GLY A 106 -6.80 -10.14 -9.01
C GLY A 106 -5.92 -9.36 -9.99
N ILE A 107 -6.53 -8.55 -10.87
CA ILE A 107 -5.79 -7.68 -11.81
C ILE A 107 -4.98 -6.63 -11.04
N VAL A 108 -5.60 -5.94 -10.08
CA VAL A 108 -4.94 -4.88 -9.30
C VAL A 108 -3.83 -5.48 -8.41
N PHE A 109 -4.07 -6.63 -7.79
CA PHE A 109 -3.04 -7.37 -7.04
C PHE A 109 -1.82 -7.67 -7.91
N THR A 110 -2.05 -8.20 -9.12
CA THR A 110 -0.97 -8.56 -10.04
C THR A 110 -0.19 -7.33 -10.49
N GLY A 111 -0.88 -6.24 -10.81
CA GLY A 111 -0.23 -4.97 -11.15
C GLY A 111 0.59 -4.41 -9.98
N ASN A 112 0.00 -4.30 -8.79
CA ASN A 112 0.69 -3.83 -7.59
C ASN A 112 1.95 -4.67 -7.30
N PHE A 113 1.84 -6.00 -7.37
CA PHE A 113 2.96 -6.91 -7.16
C PHE A 113 4.05 -6.72 -8.21
N ALA A 114 3.70 -6.64 -9.50
CA ALA A 114 4.68 -6.43 -10.57
C ALA A 114 5.42 -5.08 -10.43
N GLY A 115 4.70 -4.02 -10.05
CA GLY A 115 5.30 -2.71 -9.77
C GLY A 115 6.24 -2.73 -8.57
N ALA A 116 5.79 -3.34 -7.47
CA ALA A 116 6.60 -3.50 -6.26
C ALA A 116 7.87 -4.34 -6.52
N LEU A 117 7.74 -5.45 -7.25
CA LEU A 117 8.86 -6.32 -7.62
C LEU A 117 9.87 -5.61 -8.53
N THR A 118 9.38 -4.80 -9.48
CA THR A 118 10.25 -3.99 -10.35
C THR A 118 11.09 -3.02 -9.51
N VAL A 119 10.46 -2.32 -8.57
CA VAL A 119 11.18 -1.41 -7.67
C VAL A 119 12.14 -2.17 -6.75
N ALA A 120 11.75 -3.34 -6.22
CA ALA A 120 12.65 -4.19 -5.44
C ALA A 120 13.93 -4.52 -6.21
N PHE A 121 13.80 -4.94 -7.47
CA PHE A 121 14.94 -5.25 -8.32
C PHE A 121 15.82 -4.02 -8.62
N LEU A 122 15.21 -2.89 -9.00
CA LEU A 122 15.94 -1.67 -9.29
C LEU A 122 16.68 -1.15 -8.04
N MET A 123 16.05 -1.22 -6.88
CA MET A 123 16.66 -0.78 -5.63
C MET A 123 17.73 -1.75 -5.14
N ALA A 124 17.59 -3.05 -5.40
CA ALA A 124 18.65 -4.01 -5.12
C ALA A 124 19.95 -3.66 -5.89
N ILE A 125 19.83 -3.29 -7.16
CA ILE A 125 20.96 -2.79 -7.97
C ILE A 125 21.57 -1.53 -7.33
N VAL A 126 20.73 -0.57 -6.90
CA VAL A 126 21.20 0.67 -6.27
C VAL A 126 21.94 0.39 -4.95
N PHE A 127 21.41 -0.48 -4.09
CA PHE A 127 21.98 -0.76 -2.78
C PHE A 127 23.29 -1.55 -2.82
N THR A 128 23.59 -2.22 -3.93
CA THR A 128 24.73 -3.14 -4.06
C THR A 128 25.70 -2.73 -5.17
N TYR A 129 25.53 -1.53 -5.75
CA TYR A 129 26.28 -1.09 -6.94
C TYR A 129 26.27 -2.16 -8.05
N GLY A 130 25.07 -2.64 -8.40
CA GLY A 130 24.89 -3.70 -9.39
C GLY A 130 25.39 -5.07 -8.92
N PHE A 131 25.12 -5.43 -7.66
CA PHE A 131 25.54 -6.69 -7.03
C PHE A 131 27.06 -6.85 -6.90
N SER A 132 27.80 -5.74 -6.95
CA SER A 132 29.26 -5.72 -6.83
C SER A 132 29.75 -5.56 -5.38
N THR A 133 28.87 -5.08 -4.49
CA THR A 133 29.16 -4.90 -3.06
C THR A 133 28.08 -5.52 -2.20
N GLU A 134 28.37 -5.68 -0.90
CA GLU A 134 27.34 -5.94 0.08
C GLU A 134 26.26 -4.83 0.06
N PRO A 135 25.00 -5.16 0.44
CA PRO A 135 23.94 -4.16 0.55
C PRO A 135 24.34 -2.99 1.45
N SER A 136 23.97 -1.78 1.03
CA SER A 136 24.02 -0.61 1.90
C SER A 136 23.24 -0.84 3.20
N GLU A 137 23.48 -0.02 4.22
CA GLU A 137 22.77 -0.10 5.51
C GLU A 137 21.23 -0.06 5.32
N VAL A 138 20.75 0.80 4.43
CA VAL A 138 19.32 0.88 4.07
C VAL A 138 18.84 -0.44 3.45
N GLY A 139 19.61 -1.02 2.52
CA GLY A 139 19.29 -2.30 1.91
C GLY A 139 19.21 -3.43 2.94
N ARG A 140 20.15 -3.48 3.88
CA ARG A 140 20.15 -4.46 4.98
C ARG A 140 18.92 -4.30 5.88
N VAL A 141 18.60 -3.08 6.32
CA VAL A 141 17.43 -2.81 7.17
C VAL A 141 16.13 -3.20 6.46
N ILE A 142 16.00 -2.91 5.15
CA ILE A 142 14.83 -3.33 4.36
C ILE A 142 14.72 -4.87 4.34
N GLY A 143 15.85 -5.57 4.19
CA GLY A 143 15.88 -7.03 4.22
C GLY A 143 15.44 -7.60 5.57
N GLU A 144 15.97 -7.08 6.67
CA GLU A 144 15.63 -7.49 8.04
C GLU A 144 14.14 -7.24 8.37
N VAL A 145 13.59 -6.10 7.93
CA VAL A 145 12.15 -5.82 8.09
C VAL A 145 11.31 -6.84 7.30
N GLY A 146 11.76 -7.24 6.10
CA GLY A 146 11.12 -8.30 5.33
C GLY A 146 11.13 -9.65 6.05
N GLU A 147 12.24 -10.01 6.69
CA GLU A 147 12.39 -11.25 7.47
C GLU A 147 11.48 -11.28 8.69
N GLY A 148 11.52 -10.24 9.50
CA GLY A 148 10.71 -10.15 10.72
C GLY A 148 9.21 -10.25 10.46
N ARG A 149 8.76 -9.82 9.26
CA ARG A 149 7.36 -9.89 8.84
C ARG A 149 6.92 -11.25 8.29
N THR A 150 7.83 -12.20 8.11
CA THR A 150 7.52 -13.56 7.64
C THR A 150 7.78 -14.60 8.72
N VAL A 151 9.04 -14.75 9.15
CA VAL A 151 9.48 -15.81 10.07
C VAL A 151 9.06 -15.52 11.50
N GLY A 152 9.09 -14.24 11.92
CA GLY A 152 8.81 -13.86 13.30
C GLY A 152 7.42 -14.28 13.81
N TYR A 153 6.43 -14.42 12.93
CA TYR A 153 5.10 -14.88 13.32
C TYR A 153 4.96 -16.41 13.34
N LYS A 154 5.72 -17.11 12.50
CA LYS A 154 5.69 -18.58 12.39
C LYS A 154 6.07 -19.22 13.73
N GLU A 155 6.99 -18.61 14.48
CA GLU A 155 7.45 -19.07 15.80
C GLU A 155 6.31 -19.15 16.83
N TYR A 156 5.26 -18.34 16.67
CA TYR A 156 4.11 -18.30 17.57
C TYR A 156 2.91 -19.14 17.09
N GLY A 157 3.09 -19.94 16.04
CA GLY A 157 2.06 -20.84 15.49
C GLY A 157 0.75 -20.12 15.15
N ALA A 158 -0.38 -20.65 15.63
CA ALA A 158 -1.70 -20.07 15.40
C ALA A 158 -1.84 -18.64 15.95
N GLY A 159 -1.18 -18.32 17.07
CA GLY A 159 -1.20 -16.98 17.66
C GLY A 159 -0.50 -15.92 16.79
N GLY A 160 0.62 -16.30 16.16
CA GLY A 160 1.30 -15.43 15.21
C GLY A 160 0.49 -15.20 13.93
N MET A 161 -0.17 -16.23 13.41
CA MET A 161 -1.08 -16.10 12.26
C MET A 161 -2.26 -15.17 12.58
N ALA A 162 -2.87 -15.29 13.76
CA ALA A 162 -3.91 -14.37 14.21
C ALA A 162 -3.39 -12.93 14.32
N THR A 163 -2.15 -12.75 14.78
CA THR A 163 -1.52 -11.43 14.92
C THR A 163 -1.29 -10.78 13.56
N ILE A 164 -0.76 -11.50 12.55
CA ILE A 164 -0.65 -10.98 11.18
C ILE A 164 -2.01 -10.56 10.65
N PHE A 165 -3.02 -11.41 10.83
CA PHE A 165 -4.36 -11.16 10.32
C PHE A 165 -4.97 -9.90 10.94
N ILE A 166 -4.88 -9.74 12.26
CA ILE A 166 -5.38 -8.55 12.97
C ILE A 166 -4.58 -7.30 12.55
N ARG A 167 -3.26 -7.39 12.44
CA ARG A 167 -2.43 -6.28 11.92
C ARG A 167 -2.84 -5.89 10.50
N GLY A 168 -3.21 -6.85 9.65
CA GLY A 168 -3.76 -6.61 8.32
C GLY A 168 -5.12 -5.89 8.34
N ILE A 169 -6.03 -6.30 9.23
CA ILE A 169 -7.32 -5.62 9.43
C ILE A 169 -7.10 -4.17 9.85
N LEU A 170 -6.27 -3.94 10.87
CA LEU A 170 -5.99 -2.59 11.39
C LEU A 170 -5.30 -1.72 10.34
N CYS A 171 -4.36 -2.29 9.57
CA CYS A 171 -3.75 -1.60 8.44
C CYS A 171 -4.81 -1.16 7.43
N ASN A 172 -5.62 -2.10 6.93
CA ASN A 172 -6.57 -1.78 5.87
C ASN A 172 -7.69 -0.87 6.36
N TRP A 173 -8.03 -0.88 7.65
CA TRP A 173 -8.91 0.13 8.24
C TRP A 173 -8.34 1.53 8.07
N MET A 174 -7.07 1.73 8.46
CA MET A 174 -6.40 3.02 8.29
C MET A 174 -6.27 3.43 6.82
N VAL A 175 -5.88 2.50 5.93
CA VAL A 175 -5.80 2.78 4.48
C VAL A 175 -7.16 3.18 3.92
N SER A 176 -8.22 2.47 4.30
CA SER A 176 -9.60 2.79 3.89
C SER A 176 -10.02 4.17 4.40
N LEU A 177 -9.68 4.53 5.64
CA LEU A 177 -9.90 5.88 6.17
C LEU A 177 -9.12 6.94 5.38
N GLY A 178 -7.91 6.62 4.89
CA GLY A 178 -7.17 7.51 4.00
C GLY A 178 -7.90 7.75 2.68
N VAL A 179 -8.34 6.68 2.01
CA VAL A 179 -9.12 6.76 0.76
C VAL A 179 -10.40 7.57 0.94
N VAL A 180 -11.17 7.25 1.99
CA VAL A 180 -12.44 7.94 2.29
C VAL A 180 -12.20 9.39 2.71
N GLY A 181 -11.21 9.63 3.57
CA GLY A 181 -10.82 10.97 4.02
C GLY A 181 -10.44 11.89 2.86
N ALA A 182 -9.77 11.36 1.84
CA ALA A 182 -9.45 12.10 0.63
C ALA A 182 -10.67 12.47 -0.23
N MET A 183 -11.83 11.86 0.00
CA MET A 183 -13.08 12.24 -0.66
C MET A 183 -13.83 13.34 0.10
N ILE A 184 -13.52 13.57 1.37
CA ILE A 184 -14.14 14.61 2.21
C ILE A 184 -13.74 16.01 1.73
N SER A 185 -12.50 16.19 1.28
CA SER A 185 -12.00 17.51 0.89
C SER A 185 -12.05 17.76 -0.62
N THR A 186 -12.33 19.01 -1.00
CA THR A 186 -12.30 19.48 -2.38
C THR A 186 -10.96 20.12 -2.79
N THR A 187 -10.06 20.39 -1.84
CA THR A 187 -8.73 20.97 -2.11
C THR A 187 -7.64 19.90 -2.04
N VAL A 188 -6.60 20.01 -2.88
CA VAL A 188 -5.50 19.04 -2.90
C VAL A 188 -4.82 18.95 -1.52
N SER A 189 -4.53 20.09 -0.88
CA SER A 189 -3.91 20.13 0.45
C SER A 189 -4.76 19.44 1.52
N GLY A 190 -6.08 19.66 1.51
CA GLY A 190 -7.00 19.01 2.44
C GLY A 190 -7.06 17.49 2.24
N LYS A 191 -7.02 17.02 0.98
CA LYS A 191 -6.92 15.58 0.67
C LYS A 191 -5.63 14.98 1.21
N VAL A 192 -4.50 15.65 0.98
CA VAL A 192 -3.18 15.20 1.46
C VAL A 192 -3.20 15.05 2.97
N ILE A 193 -3.65 16.05 3.72
CA ILE A 193 -3.70 16.00 5.20
C ILE A 193 -4.64 14.89 5.69
N ALA A 194 -5.81 14.74 5.08
CA ALA A 194 -6.78 13.70 5.44
C ALA A 194 -6.23 12.28 5.22
N MET A 195 -5.45 12.07 4.15
CA MET A 195 -4.73 10.82 3.91
C MET A 195 -3.54 10.65 4.87
N TRP A 196 -2.84 11.73 5.18
CA TRP A 196 -1.59 11.70 5.93
C TRP A 196 -1.75 11.06 7.31
N MET A 197 -2.78 11.49 8.05
CA MET A 197 -3.02 11.06 9.43
C MET A 197 -3.14 9.53 9.59
N PRO A 198 -4.08 8.84 8.91
CA PRO A 198 -4.20 7.39 9.08
C PRO A 198 -3.04 6.61 8.46
N ILE A 199 -2.43 7.10 7.37
CA ILE A 199 -1.30 6.42 6.73
C ILE A 199 -0.05 6.46 7.60
N MET A 200 0.21 7.60 8.26
CA MET A 200 1.28 7.72 9.26
C MET A 200 1.04 6.77 10.43
N LEU A 201 -0.20 6.68 10.93
CA LEU A 201 -0.55 5.84 12.07
C LEU A 201 -0.28 4.36 11.80
N PHE A 202 -0.76 3.81 10.69
CA PHE A 202 -0.54 2.38 10.45
C PHE A 202 0.95 2.05 10.25
N PHE A 203 1.69 2.94 9.57
CA PHE A 203 3.11 2.71 9.31
C PHE A 203 3.91 2.81 10.60
N GLY A 204 3.66 3.85 11.41
CA GLY A 204 4.30 4.06 12.70
C GLY A 204 3.97 2.96 13.73
N MET A 205 2.77 2.38 13.68
CA MET A 205 2.37 1.24 14.51
C MET A 205 2.86 -0.12 13.98
N GLY A 206 3.52 -0.15 12.82
CA GLY A 206 4.06 -1.39 12.24
C GLY A 206 2.97 -2.38 11.82
N PHE A 207 1.80 -1.90 11.39
CA PHE A 207 0.75 -2.77 10.86
C PHE A 207 1.14 -3.36 9.49
N GLU A 208 0.52 -4.48 9.14
CA GLU A 208 0.87 -5.27 7.96
C GLU A 208 0.10 -4.80 6.72
N HIS A 209 0.81 -4.22 5.75
CA HIS A 209 0.24 -3.76 4.49
C HIS A 209 0.63 -4.69 3.36
N SER A 210 -0.36 -5.33 2.73
CA SER A 210 -0.13 -6.34 1.67
C SER A 210 0.80 -5.84 0.55
N VAL A 211 0.55 -4.64 0.00
CA VAL A 211 1.36 -4.08 -1.11
C VAL A 211 2.76 -3.64 -0.67
N VAL A 212 2.96 -3.27 0.59
CA VAL A 212 4.32 -2.96 1.09
C VAL A 212 5.08 -4.26 1.26
N ASN A 213 4.41 -5.32 1.74
CA ASN A 213 5.01 -6.64 1.88
C ASN A 213 5.34 -7.28 0.52
N MET A 214 4.58 -6.97 -0.54
CA MET A 214 4.92 -7.32 -1.93
C MET A 214 6.27 -6.76 -2.38
N PHE A 215 6.76 -5.67 -1.77
CA PHE A 215 8.08 -5.11 -2.01
C PHE A 215 9.13 -5.66 -1.02
N LEU A 216 8.79 -5.71 0.27
CA LEU A 216 9.74 -6.09 1.33
C LEU A 216 10.23 -7.53 1.19
N PHE A 217 9.35 -8.49 0.86
CA PHE A 217 9.76 -9.89 0.77
C PHE A 217 10.71 -10.16 -0.40
N PRO A 218 10.43 -9.73 -1.65
CA PRO A 218 11.41 -9.87 -2.72
C PRO A 218 12.70 -9.10 -2.46
N SER A 219 12.62 -7.91 -1.85
CA SER A 219 13.81 -7.14 -1.49
C SER A 219 14.70 -7.90 -0.50
N GLY A 220 14.11 -8.51 0.54
CA GLY A 220 14.86 -9.34 1.49
C GLY A 220 15.61 -10.48 0.80
N LEU A 221 14.94 -11.22 -0.08
CA LEU A 221 15.59 -12.29 -0.87
C LEU A 221 16.76 -11.76 -1.71
N MET A 222 16.57 -10.64 -2.40
CA MET A 222 17.61 -10.04 -3.25
C MET A 222 18.79 -9.50 -2.44
N MET A 223 18.58 -9.11 -1.20
CA MET A 223 19.62 -8.67 -0.26
C MET A 223 20.30 -9.84 0.48
N GLY A 224 19.98 -11.09 0.12
CA GLY A 224 20.62 -12.28 0.66
C GLY A 224 20.01 -12.83 1.94
N VAL A 225 18.85 -12.33 2.36
CA VAL A 225 18.11 -12.85 3.52
C VAL A 225 17.55 -14.23 3.18
N ILE A 226 17.85 -15.22 4.01
CA ILE A 226 17.29 -16.58 3.90
C ILE A 226 16.17 -16.71 4.94
N PHE A 227 14.91 -16.66 4.50
CA PHE A 227 13.77 -16.96 5.37
C PHE A 227 13.85 -18.44 5.81
N ARG A 228 14.19 -18.72 7.08
CA ARG A 228 14.24 -20.08 7.65
C ARG A 228 13.10 -20.30 8.64
#